data_AF-A0A7V9JN86-F1
#
_entry.id   AF-A0A7V9JN86-F1
#
_cell.length_a   1.000
_cell.length_b   1.000
_cell.length_c   1.000
_cell.angle_alpha   90.00
_cell.angle_beta   90.00
_cell.angle_gamma   90.00
#
_symmetry.space_group_name_H-M   'P 1'
#
loop_
_entity.id
_entity.type
_entity.pdbx_description
1 polymer ?
#
loop_
_entity_poly.entity_id
_entity_poly.type
_entity_poly.pdbx_seq_one_letter_code
_entity_poly.pdbx_strand_id
1 'polypeptide(L)'
;PFTIASSAHLGLWTEFTIRHSGDFTSELRRLQPGSPVWVDGPHGAFTLDLRRCTGLVMIAGGVGITPMMSMLRTLAHRRDRRPHRLVVVARTLDELLFRAELSQLQQKLDLTVIELLRQPPPSWTGASGAVDEDLLTALLPGTFRRNQLDYYLCGPPAMVTDVLTVLDGLDVPQPRIHTEQFDLV
;
A
#
# COMPACT_ATOMS: atom_id res chain seq x y z
N PRO A 1 11.64 -0.97 -13.13
CA PRO A 1 10.84 0.25 -12.87
C PRO A 1 10.62 0.39 -11.35
N PHE A 2 10.47 1.60 -10.81
CA PHE A 2 10.21 1.83 -9.38
C PHE A 2 9.04 2.76 -9.18
N THR A 3 8.20 2.45 -8.19
CA THR A 3 7.06 3.27 -7.83
C THR A 3 7.49 4.48 -7.01
N ILE A 4 6.98 5.64 -7.38
CA ILE A 4 7.17 6.88 -6.60
C ILE A 4 6.49 6.69 -5.25
N ALA A 5 7.25 6.90 -4.17
CA ALA A 5 6.74 6.84 -2.80
C ALA A 5 6.42 8.23 -2.25
N SER A 6 6.98 9.31 -2.80
CA SER A 6 6.68 10.68 -2.37
C SER A 6 5.24 11.09 -2.71
N SER A 7 4.73 12.13 -2.06
CA SER A 7 3.45 12.73 -2.44
C SER A 7 3.53 13.41 -3.80
N ALA A 8 2.43 13.36 -4.56
CA ALA A 8 2.25 14.10 -5.80
C ALA A 8 2.28 15.64 -5.64
N HIS A 9 2.25 16.17 -4.40
CA HIS A 9 2.31 17.62 -4.13
C HIS A 9 3.73 18.15 -3.89
N LEU A 10 4.71 17.27 -3.73
CA LEU A 10 6.08 17.67 -3.42
C LEU A 10 6.85 17.93 -4.73
N GLY A 11 6.55 19.04 -5.41
CA GLY A 11 7.09 19.34 -6.75
C GLY A 11 8.62 19.54 -6.86
N LEU A 12 9.36 19.44 -5.77
CA LEU A 12 10.82 19.66 -5.72
C LEU A 12 11.65 18.39 -5.47
N TRP A 13 11.03 17.27 -5.07
CA TRP A 13 11.75 16.01 -4.83
C TRP A 13 10.88 14.77 -5.09
N THR A 14 11.51 13.70 -5.56
CA THR A 14 10.86 12.40 -5.78
C THR A 14 11.55 11.36 -4.91
N GLU A 15 10.76 10.62 -4.15
CA GLU A 15 11.27 9.56 -3.28
C GLU A 15 10.92 8.19 -3.86
N PHE A 16 11.84 7.25 -3.75
CA PHE A 16 11.66 5.84 -4.10
C PHE A 16 12.04 4.98 -2.89
N THR A 17 11.36 3.85 -2.71
CA THR A 17 11.79 2.83 -1.75
C THR A 17 11.93 1.52 -2.49
N ILE A 18 13.14 0.97 -2.45
CA ILE A 18 13.57 -0.06 -3.37
C ILE A 18 14.00 -1.26 -2.55
N ARG A 19 13.33 -2.39 -2.76
CA ARG A 19 13.79 -3.67 -2.23
C ARG A 19 15.03 -4.11 -3.00
N HIS A 20 16.04 -4.58 -2.29
CA HIS A 20 17.18 -5.25 -2.90
C HIS A 20 16.73 -6.62 -3.44
N SER A 21 16.76 -6.80 -4.76
CA SER A 21 16.20 -7.98 -5.43
C SER A 21 16.96 -8.44 -6.68
N GLY A 22 18.10 -7.83 -7.01
CA GLY A 22 18.90 -8.20 -8.18
C GLY A 22 20.02 -7.23 -8.50
N ASP A 23 20.73 -7.49 -9.60
CA ASP A 23 21.97 -6.82 -10.00
C ASP A 23 21.81 -5.29 -10.06
N PHE A 24 20.74 -4.81 -10.71
CA PHE A 24 20.48 -3.37 -10.80
C PHE A 24 20.26 -2.73 -9.41
N THR A 25 19.49 -3.37 -8.53
CA THR A 25 19.25 -2.84 -7.17
C THR A 25 20.51 -2.91 -6.29
N SER A 26 21.48 -3.76 -6.63
CA SER A 26 22.80 -3.79 -5.96
C SER A 26 23.62 -2.55 -6.30
N GLU A 27 23.59 -2.10 -7.56
CA GLU A 27 24.28 -0.88 -7.98
C GLU A 27 23.67 0.37 -7.33
N LEU A 28 22.34 0.41 -7.17
CA LEU A 28 21.68 1.52 -6.47
C LEU A 28 22.15 1.71 -5.03
N ARG A 29 22.58 0.63 -4.33
CA ARG A 29 23.13 0.73 -2.97
C ARG A 29 24.48 1.44 -2.91
N ARG A 30 25.17 1.55 -4.05
CA ARG A 30 26.47 2.23 -4.16
C ARG A 30 26.32 3.72 -4.47
N LEU A 31 25.11 4.19 -4.77
CA LEU A 31 24.87 5.61 -5.02
C LEU A 31 25.21 6.45 -3.80
N GLN A 32 25.96 7.53 -4.03
CA GLN A 32 26.31 8.50 -3.00
C GLN A 32 25.45 9.76 -3.15
N PRO A 33 25.12 10.45 -2.04
CA PRO A 33 24.47 11.76 -2.10
C PRO A 33 25.21 12.71 -3.07
N GLY A 34 24.45 13.40 -3.94
CA GLY A 34 24.99 14.26 -5.00
C GLY A 34 25.25 13.57 -6.34
N SER A 35 25.13 12.24 -6.41
CA SER A 35 25.22 11.52 -7.69
C SER A 35 24.05 11.91 -8.60
N PRO A 36 24.31 12.31 -9.86
CA PRO A 36 23.23 12.57 -10.81
C PRO A 36 22.53 11.25 -11.17
N VAL A 37 21.21 11.29 -11.24
CA VAL A 37 20.36 10.18 -11.68
C VAL A 37 19.41 10.65 -12.76
N TRP A 38 19.19 9.80 -13.76
CA TRP A 38 18.20 10.06 -14.80
C TRP A 38 16.90 9.32 -14.44
N VAL A 39 15.80 10.06 -14.43
CA VAL A 39 14.47 9.53 -14.11
C VAL A 39 13.55 9.82 -15.29
N ASP A 40 12.95 8.77 -15.85
CA ASP A 40 11.93 8.87 -16.88
C ASP A 40 10.55 8.55 -16.26
N GLY A 41 9.55 9.40 -16.52
CA GLY A 41 8.21 9.28 -15.97
C GLY A 41 7.49 10.62 -15.72
N PRO A 42 6.29 10.60 -15.11
CA PRO A 42 5.64 9.43 -14.51
C PRO A 42 4.99 8.49 -15.55
N HIS A 43 4.95 7.20 -15.20
CA HIS A 43 4.32 6.13 -15.98
C HIS A 43 3.31 5.35 -15.11
N GLY A 44 2.36 4.65 -15.73
CA GLY A 44 1.40 3.76 -15.05
C GLY A 44 0.02 4.39 -14.82
N ALA A 45 -0.94 3.54 -14.44
CA ALA A 45 -2.34 3.91 -14.21
C ALA A 45 -2.80 3.72 -12.73
N PHE A 46 -1.91 3.23 -11.86
CA PHE A 46 -2.20 2.99 -10.44
C PHE A 46 -2.17 4.31 -9.65
N THR A 47 -3.22 5.11 -9.83
CA THR A 47 -3.31 6.49 -9.32
C THR A 47 -4.63 6.74 -8.60
N LEU A 48 -4.66 7.75 -7.72
CA LEU A 48 -5.87 8.12 -6.98
C LEU A 48 -6.90 8.82 -7.87
N ASP A 49 -8.06 8.19 -8.11
CA ASP A 49 -9.28 8.91 -8.52
C ASP A 49 -10.19 9.18 -7.31
N LEU A 50 -9.97 10.32 -6.69
CA LEU A 50 -10.71 10.73 -5.50
C LEU A 50 -12.15 11.19 -5.78
N ARG A 51 -12.59 11.31 -7.05
CA ARG A 51 -13.90 11.89 -7.38
C ARG A 51 -15.06 10.92 -7.20
N ARG A 52 -14.79 9.62 -7.16
CA ARG A 52 -15.80 8.55 -7.28
C ARG A 52 -15.90 7.62 -6.07
N CYS A 53 -15.11 7.87 -5.03
CA CYS A 53 -15.05 7.01 -3.85
C CYS A 53 -15.21 7.77 -2.53
N THR A 54 -15.79 7.07 -1.55
CA THR A 54 -16.04 7.55 -0.19
C THR A 54 -14.91 7.19 0.78
N GLY A 55 -13.90 6.46 0.32
CA GLY A 55 -12.78 5.98 1.12
C GLY A 55 -11.92 5.00 0.33
N LEU A 56 -10.80 4.60 0.93
CA LEU A 56 -9.84 3.67 0.33
C LEU A 56 -9.65 2.44 1.19
N VAL A 57 -9.51 1.28 0.56
CA VAL A 57 -9.06 0.04 1.18
C VAL A 57 -7.78 -0.41 0.47
N MET A 58 -6.67 -0.39 1.20
CA MET A 58 -5.35 -0.66 0.66
C MET A 58 -4.82 -1.97 1.25
N ILE A 59 -4.29 -2.84 0.40
CA ILE A 59 -3.62 -4.09 0.83
C ILE A 59 -2.23 -4.10 0.21
N ALA A 60 -1.22 -4.04 1.07
CA ALA A 60 0.17 -3.91 0.69
C ALA A 60 1.01 -5.09 1.20
N GLY A 61 1.81 -5.68 0.33
CA GLY A 61 2.77 -6.73 0.67
C GLY A 61 4.20 -6.31 0.36
N GLY A 62 5.09 -6.33 1.36
CA GLY A 62 6.50 -5.98 1.17
C GLY A 62 6.69 -4.58 0.58
N VAL A 63 7.45 -4.46 -0.52
CA VAL A 63 7.69 -3.16 -1.18
C VAL A 63 6.46 -2.60 -1.91
N GLY A 64 5.40 -3.40 -2.06
CA GLY A 64 4.10 -2.93 -2.57
C GLY A 64 3.39 -1.91 -1.69
N ILE A 65 3.94 -1.60 -0.52
CA ILE A 65 3.50 -0.48 0.29
C ILE A 65 3.85 0.90 -0.32
N THR A 66 4.80 0.95 -1.25
CA THR A 66 5.29 2.21 -1.83
C THR A 66 4.22 3.06 -2.54
N PRO A 67 3.36 2.51 -3.42
CA PRO A 67 2.24 3.29 -3.95
C PRO A 67 1.30 3.75 -2.83
N MET A 68 1.04 2.92 -1.82
CA MET A 68 0.16 3.28 -0.70
C MET A 68 0.71 4.47 0.09
N MET A 69 2.02 4.52 0.32
CA MET A 69 2.67 5.66 0.96
C MET A 69 2.52 6.93 0.12
N SER A 70 2.73 6.87 -1.19
CA SER A 70 2.51 8.03 -2.08
C SER A 70 1.07 8.55 -2.00
N MET A 71 0.10 7.63 -2.02
CA MET A 71 -1.32 7.92 -1.91
C MET A 71 -1.64 8.56 -0.55
N LEU A 72 -1.23 7.94 0.56
CA LEU A 72 -1.48 8.43 1.92
C LEU A 72 -0.83 9.79 2.19
N ARG A 73 0.42 10.00 1.75
CA ARG A 73 1.10 11.30 1.86
C ARG A 73 0.34 12.38 1.07
N THR A 74 -0.15 12.03 -0.11
CA THR A 74 -0.97 12.94 -0.94
C THR A 74 -2.32 13.27 -0.28
N LEU A 75 -2.98 12.29 0.32
CA LEU A 75 -4.21 12.49 1.09
C LEU A 75 -3.97 13.38 2.30
N ALA A 76 -2.87 13.16 3.04
CA ALA A 76 -2.50 13.98 4.19
C ALA A 76 -2.25 15.45 3.79
N HIS A 77 -1.55 15.69 2.68
CA HIS A 77 -1.38 17.05 2.13
C HIS A 77 -2.71 17.70 1.74
N ARG A 78 -3.64 16.93 1.18
CA ARG A 78 -4.99 17.40 0.83
C ARG A 78 -5.93 17.53 2.04
N ARG A 79 -5.48 17.14 3.24
CA ARG A 79 -6.28 17.09 4.47
C ARG A 79 -7.57 16.28 4.28
N ASP A 80 -7.46 15.15 3.60
CA ASP A 80 -8.59 14.27 3.35
C ASP A 80 -9.25 13.81 4.66
N ARG A 81 -10.57 13.72 4.65
CA ARG A 81 -11.39 13.36 5.81
C ARG A 81 -12.16 12.07 5.63
N ARG A 82 -12.05 11.44 4.45
CA ARG A 82 -12.67 10.15 4.21
C ARG A 82 -11.97 9.07 5.01
N PRO A 83 -12.70 8.00 5.37
CA PRO A 83 -12.10 6.86 6.03
C PRO A 83 -11.24 6.05 5.06
N HIS A 84 -10.03 5.75 5.50
CA HIS A 84 -9.05 4.95 4.78
C HIS A 84 -8.63 3.75 5.64
N ARG A 85 -8.43 2.60 5.01
CA ARG A 85 -7.99 1.36 5.65
C ARG A 85 -6.76 0.84 4.93
N LEU A 86 -5.75 0.41 5.67
CA LEU A 86 -4.54 -0.20 5.13
C LEU A 86 -4.26 -1.51 5.87
N VAL A 87 -4.09 -2.59 5.12
CA VAL A 87 -3.52 -3.84 5.61
C VAL A 87 -2.10 -3.97 5.08
N VAL A 88 -1.13 -4.04 6.00
CA VAL A 88 0.28 -4.29 5.69
C VAL A 88 0.60 -5.74 5.99
N VAL A 89 0.85 -6.52 4.95
CA VAL A 89 1.18 -7.94 5.03
C VAL A 89 2.69 -8.11 4.97
N ALA A 90 3.23 -8.79 5.98
CA ALA A 90 4.64 -9.14 6.07
C ALA A 90 4.81 -10.58 6.57
N ARG A 91 5.98 -11.20 6.32
CA ARG A 91 6.27 -12.51 6.92
C ARG A 91 6.53 -12.35 8.41
N THR A 92 7.46 -11.47 8.75
CA THR A 92 7.95 -11.23 10.11
C THR A 92 7.89 -9.75 10.46
N LEU A 93 8.07 -9.43 11.74
CA LEU A 93 7.95 -8.07 12.27
C LEU A 93 8.98 -7.09 11.66
N ASP A 94 10.18 -7.56 11.34
CA ASP A 94 11.27 -6.79 10.75
C ASP A 94 11.06 -6.46 9.25
N GLU A 95 10.12 -7.14 8.60
CA GLU A 95 9.74 -6.86 7.20
C GLU A 95 8.68 -5.74 7.08
N LEU A 96 8.11 -5.28 8.19
CA LEU A 96 7.14 -4.19 8.19
C LEU A 96 7.83 -2.85 7.94
N LEU A 97 7.60 -2.29 6.75
CA LEU A 97 8.13 -1.01 6.33
C LEU A 97 7.24 0.16 6.82
N PHE A 98 7.84 1.35 6.98
CA PHE A 98 7.14 2.61 7.27
C PHE A 98 6.32 2.70 8.56
N ARG A 99 6.43 1.75 9.50
CA ARG A 99 5.61 1.72 10.73
C ARG A 99 5.52 3.06 11.48
N ALA A 100 6.66 3.71 11.70
CA ALA A 100 6.72 5.00 12.40
C ALA A 100 6.01 6.12 11.61
N GLU A 101 6.14 6.13 10.30
CA GLU A 101 5.48 7.14 9.44
C GLU A 101 3.99 6.88 9.30
N LEU A 102 3.57 5.62 9.17
CA LEU A 102 2.17 5.22 9.19
C LEU A 102 1.48 5.67 10.49
N SER A 103 2.16 5.52 11.63
CA SER A 103 1.68 6.02 12.92
C SER A 103 1.45 7.54 12.91
N GLN A 104 2.32 8.31 12.23
CA GLN A 104 2.13 9.76 12.06
C GLN A 104 0.99 10.09 11.08
N LEU A 105 0.81 9.30 10.02
CA LEU A 105 -0.28 9.48 9.07
C LEU A 105 -1.64 9.20 9.71
N GLN A 106 -1.72 8.22 10.61
CA GLN A 106 -2.92 7.95 11.42
C GLN A 106 -3.34 9.13 12.31
N GLN A 107 -2.42 10.02 12.67
CA GLN A 107 -2.75 11.25 13.40
C GLN A 107 -3.30 12.37 12.50
N LYS A 108 -3.10 12.27 11.18
CA LYS A 108 -3.47 13.30 10.20
C LYS A 108 -4.70 12.94 9.37
N LEU A 109 -4.99 11.65 9.24
CA LEU A 109 -6.06 11.08 8.42
C LEU A 109 -6.98 10.22 9.28
N ASP A 110 -8.24 10.03 8.84
CA ASP A 110 -9.04 8.88 9.28
C ASP A 110 -8.45 7.62 8.62
N LEU A 111 -7.38 7.11 9.22
CA LEU A 111 -6.65 5.94 8.73
C LEU A 111 -6.60 4.87 9.82
N THR A 112 -7.08 3.67 9.49
CA THR A 112 -6.83 2.46 10.28
C THR A 112 -5.79 1.62 9.57
N VAL A 113 -4.72 1.28 10.29
CA VAL A 113 -3.66 0.39 9.79
C VAL A 113 -3.74 -0.92 10.56
N ILE A 114 -3.77 -2.03 9.82
CA ILE A 114 -3.59 -3.38 10.38
C ILE A 114 -2.28 -3.94 9.86
N GLU A 115 -1.39 -4.29 10.79
CA GLU A 115 -0.19 -5.06 10.51
C GLU A 115 -0.55 -6.55 10.63
N LEU A 116 -0.32 -7.32 9.57
CA LEU A 116 -0.63 -8.75 9.51
C LEU A 116 0.64 -9.54 9.24
N LEU A 117 1.00 -10.42 10.18
CA LEU A 117 2.20 -11.26 10.09
C LEU A 117 1.85 -12.71 9.72
N ARG A 118 2.55 -13.27 8.72
CA ARG A 118 2.41 -14.69 8.35
C ARG A 118 3.19 -15.62 9.29
N GLN A 119 4.25 -15.14 9.91
CA GLN A 119 5.10 -15.85 10.87
C GLN A 119 5.34 -14.94 12.10
N PRO A 120 4.30 -14.69 12.91
CA PRO A 120 4.41 -13.81 14.06
C PRO A 120 5.38 -14.37 15.12
N PRO A 121 6.22 -13.54 15.77
CA PRO A 121 6.93 -13.97 16.97
C PRO A 121 5.94 -14.24 18.12
N PRO A 122 6.29 -15.04 19.14
CA PRO A 122 5.40 -15.35 20.26
C PRO A 122 4.86 -14.14 21.03
N SER A 123 5.56 -13.00 20.96
CA SER A 123 5.15 -11.74 21.60
C SER A 123 4.14 -10.92 20.77
N TRP A 124 3.81 -11.36 19.55
CA TRP A 124 2.91 -10.64 18.67
C TRP A 124 1.46 -10.80 19.10
N THR A 125 0.77 -9.66 19.26
CA THR A 125 -0.64 -9.60 19.65
C THR A 125 -1.54 -9.03 18.54
N GLY A 126 -0.96 -8.68 17.39
CA GLY A 126 -1.69 -8.16 16.23
C GLY A 126 -2.26 -9.27 15.34
N ALA A 127 -2.73 -8.89 14.15
CA ALA A 127 -3.30 -9.84 13.20
C ALA A 127 -2.23 -10.80 12.67
N SER A 128 -2.63 -12.05 12.39
CA SER A 128 -1.76 -13.08 11.84
C SER A 128 -2.50 -14.00 10.89
N GLY A 129 -1.80 -14.59 9.92
CA GLY A 129 -2.37 -15.56 8.99
C GLY A 129 -2.51 -15.01 7.57
N ALA A 130 -3.72 -15.07 7.01
CA ALA A 130 -4.04 -14.58 5.66
C ALA A 130 -4.95 -13.36 5.74
N VAL A 131 -5.05 -12.60 4.63
CA VAL A 131 -6.11 -11.61 4.48
C VAL A 131 -7.37 -12.38 4.09
N ASP A 132 -8.31 -12.53 5.01
CA ASP A 132 -9.54 -13.30 4.84
C ASP A 132 -10.80 -12.42 4.95
N GLU A 133 -11.96 -13.05 4.77
CA GLU A 133 -13.25 -12.38 4.78
C GLU A 133 -13.56 -11.72 6.13
N ASP A 134 -13.20 -12.39 7.23
CA ASP A 134 -13.41 -11.91 8.59
C ASP A 134 -12.60 -10.64 8.84
N LEU A 135 -11.33 -10.63 8.44
CA LEU A 135 -10.46 -9.46 8.55
C LEU A 135 -11.00 -8.27 7.75
N LEU A 136 -11.37 -8.50 6.48
CA LEU A 136 -11.88 -7.42 5.62
C LEU A 136 -13.25 -6.92 6.10
N THR A 137 -14.09 -7.80 6.63
CA THR A 137 -15.40 -7.43 7.20
C THR A 137 -15.24 -6.63 8.49
N ALA A 138 -14.30 -7.01 9.37
CA ALA A 138 -14.00 -6.25 10.58
C ALA A 138 -13.44 -4.85 10.27
N LEU A 139 -12.64 -4.72 9.20
CA LEU A 139 -12.11 -3.45 8.71
C LEU A 139 -13.17 -2.53 8.07
N LEU A 140 -14.21 -3.13 7.50
CA LEU A 140 -15.27 -2.47 6.74
C LEU A 140 -16.62 -2.70 7.41
N PRO A 141 -16.87 -2.09 8.59
CA PRO A 141 -18.15 -2.26 9.28
C PRO A 141 -19.31 -1.82 8.39
N GLY A 142 -20.52 -2.36 8.60
CA GLY A 142 -21.66 -2.23 7.68
C GLY A 142 -22.11 -0.80 7.32
N THR A 143 -21.57 0.23 7.98
CA THR A 143 -21.72 1.64 7.58
C THR A 143 -20.98 1.97 6.28
N PHE A 144 -19.96 1.18 5.93
CA PHE A 144 -19.19 1.30 4.71
C PHE A 144 -19.90 0.60 3.56
N ARG A 145 -20.26 1.38 2.53
CA ARG A 145 -20.76 0.80 1.28
C ARG A 145 -19.59 0.33 0.44
N ARG A 146 -19.34 -0.99 0.41
CA ARG A 146 -18.23 -1.61 -0.34
C ARG A 146 -18.19 -1.15 -1.80
N ASN A 147 -19.34 -1.01 -2.44
CA ASN A 147 -19.49 -0.48 -3.80
C ASN A 147 -19.31 1.04 -3.94
N GLN A 148 -18.78 1.73 -2.93
CA GLN A 148 -18.39 3.14 -2.94
C GLN A 148 -16.93 3.35 -2.52
N LEU A 149 -16.21 2.29 -2.14
CA LEU A 149 -14.80 2.32 -1.81
C LEU A 149 -13.97 1.91 -3.02
N ASP A 150 -12.76 2.42 -3.11
CA ASP A 150 -11.78 1.89 -4.06
C ASP A 150 -10.74 1.04 -3.32
N TYR A 151 -10.36 -0.06 -3.95
CA TYR A 151 -9.51 -1.10 -3.39
C TYR A 151 -8.18 -1.11 -4.16
N TYR A 152 -7.08 -0.90 -3.46
CA TYR A 152 -5.75 -0.83 -4.04
C TYR A 152 -4.88 -1.97 -3.50
N LEU A 153 -4.44 -2.85 -4.40
CA LEU A 153 -3.66 -4.04 -4.05
C LEU A 153 -2.30 -3.97 -4.72
N CYS A 154 -1.24 -4.11 -3.92
CA CYS A 154 0.11 -4.19 -4.46
C CYS A 154 1.01 -5.04 -3.55
N GLY A 155 1.65 -6.06 -4.12
CA GLY A 155 2.51 -6.99 -3.37
C GLY A 155 2.77 -8.29 -4.12
N PRO A 156 3.21 -9.35 -3.42
CA PRO A 156 3.51 -10.64 -4.05
C PRO A 156 2.29 -11.21 -4.80
N PRO A 157 2.48 -11.84 -5.99
CA PRO A 157 1.36 -12.34 -6.80
C PRO A 157 0.40 -13.25 -6.05
N ALA A 158 0.91 -14.18 -5.23
CA ALA A 158 0.08 -15.06 -4.40
C ALA A 158 -0.84 -14.28 -3.45
N MET A 159 -0.32 -13.23 -2.80
CA MET A 159 -1.13 -12.38 -1.92
C MET A 159 -2.22 -11.64 -2.69
N VAL A 160 -1.89 -11.11 -3.88
CA VAL A 160 -2.88 -10.39 -4.70
C VAL A 160 -4.00 -11.35 -5.14
N THR A 161 -3.66 -12.55 -5.61
CA THR A 161 -4.65 -13.57 -6.00
C THR A 161 -5.54 -13.99 -4.83
N ASP A 162 -4.97 -14.23 -3.65
CA ASP A 162 -5.74 -14.58 -2.45
C ASP A 162 -6.76 -13.47 -2.12
N VAL A 163 -6.30 -12.22 -2.07
CA VAL A 163 -7.15 -11.07 -1.71
C VAL A 163 -8.23 -10.83 -2.77
N LEU A 164 -7.93 -11.00 -4.06
CA LEU A 164 -8.93 -10.89 -5.12
C LEU A 164 -10.06 -11.91 -4.95
N THR A 165 -9.74 -13.14 -4.53
CA THR A 165 -10.73 -14.18 -4.26
C THR A 165 -11.65 -13.78 -3.10
N VAL A 166 -11.09 -13.19 -2.03
CA VAL A 166 -11.88 -12.69 -0.90
C VAL A 166 -12.76 -11.52 -1.31
N LEU A 167 -12.25 -10.57 -2.10
CA LEU A 167 -13.03 -9.42 -2.57
C LEU A 167 -14.19 -9.83 -3.48
N ASP A 168 -14.00 -10.88 -4.29
CA ASP A 168 -15.04 -11.48 -5.12
C ASP A 168 -16.16 -12.08 -4.24
N GLY A 169 -15.80 -12.87 -3.22
CA GLY A 169 -16.75 -13.41 -2.24
C GLY A 169 -17.51 -12.33 -1.44
N LEU A 170 -16.95 -11.12 -1.33
CA LEU A 170 -17.56 -9.97 -0.68
C LEU A 170 -18.41 -9.08 -1.61
N ASP A 171 -18.62 -9.50 -2.86
CA ASP A 171 -19.35 -8.79 -3.93
C ASP A 171 -18.76 -7.40 -4.24
N VAL A 172 -17.43 -7.25 -4.18
CA VAL A 172 -16.76 -5.98 -4.52
C VAL A 172 -16.74 -5.81 -6.05
N PRO A 173 -17.26 -4.68 -6.59
CA PRO A 173 -17.27 -4.47 -8.04
C PRO A 173 -15.85 -4.37 -8.62
N GLN A 174 -15.54 -5.17 -9.64
CA GLN A 174 -14.25 -5.17 -10.35
C GLN A 174 -13.74 -3.77 -10.77
N PRO A 175 -14.58 -2.82 -11.25
CA PRO A 175 -14.11 -1.48 -11.62
C PRO A 175 -13.55 -0.64 -10.45
N ARG A 176 -13.72 -1.10 -9.21
CA ARG A 176 -13.22 -0.46 -7.98
C ARG A 176 -11.96 -1.12 -7.45
N ILE A 177 -11.52 -2.21 -8.08
CA ILE A 177 -10.33 -2.96 -7.70
C ILE A 177 -9.19 -2.55 -8.63
N HIS A 178 -8.15 -2.00 -8.04
CA HIS A 178 -6.94 -1.59 -8.70
C HIS A 178 -5.81 -2.49 -8.23
N THR A 179 -5.09 -3.10 -9.16
CA THR A 179 -3.94 -3.94 -8.86
C THR A 179 -2.69 -3.42 -9.57
N GLU A 180 -1.56 -3.48 -8.90
CA GLU A 180 -0.24 -3.26 -9.50
C GLU A 180 0.67 -4.41 -9.08
N GLN A 181 1.22 -5.12 -10.05
CA GLN A 181 2.14 -6.23 -9.84
C GLN A 181 3.54 -5.82 -10.31
N PHE A 182 4.54 -6.06 -9.46
CA PHE A 182 5.94 -5.93 -9.85
C PHE A 182 6.40 -7.24 -10.48
N ASP A 183 6.24 -7.35 -11.80
CA ASP A 183 6.92 -8.41 -12.52
C ASP A 183 8.40 -8.02 -12.64
N LEU A 184 9.25 -8.76 -11.93
CA LEU A 184 10.69 -8.80 -12.18
C LEU A 184 10.86 -9.59 -13.48
N VAL A 185 10.75 -8.90 -14.61
CA VAL A 185 11.17 -9.44 -15.92
C VAL A 185 12.69 -9.56 -15.94
#